data_AF-A0A2V7IYR8-F1
#
_entry.id   AF-A0A2V7IYR8-F1
#
_cell.length_a   1.000
_cell.length_b   1.000
_cell.length_c   1.000
_cell.angle_alpha   90.00
_cell.angle_beta   90.00
_cell.angle_gamma   90.00
#
_symmetry.space_group_name_H-M   'P 1'
#
loop_
_entity.id
_entity.type
_entity.pdbx_description
1 polymer ?
#
loop_
_entity_poly.entity_id
_entity_poly.type
_entity_poly.pdbx_seq_one_letter_code
_entity_poly.pdbx_strand_id
1 'polypeptide(L)'
;KQGTVLLYGHGHAGVDLSAMNQLQFLEPTLVSPVGASGGWEADGRPTTYVRALRLIERGQVDVGSLITHRYPSLDSVPRAFAADHGGPNYVKGVVTL
;
A
#
# COMPACT_ATOMS: atom_id res chain seq x y z
N LYS A 1 3.63 -24.48 19.18
CA LYS A 1 4.04 -23.08 18.87
C LYS A 1 3.08 -22.56 17.81
N GLN A 2 2.31 -21.53 18.16
CA GLN A 2 1.46 -20.78 17.23
C GLN A 2 2.29 -19.64 16.64
N GLY A 3 2.10 -19.37 15.36
CA GLY A 3 2.82 -18.32 14.65
C GLY A 3 2.07 -17.87 13.40
N THR A 4 2.04 -16.56 13.16
CA THR A 4 1.49 -15.98 11.94
C THR A 4 2.63 -15.68 10.98
N VAL A 5 2.52 -16.18 9.75
CA VAL A 5 3.50 -15.94 8.68
C VAL A 5 2.85 -15.09 7.60
N LEU A 6 3.40 -13.91 7.35
CA LEU A 6 2.98 -13.01 6.27
C LEU A 6 3.89 -13.19 5.06
N LEU A 7 3.31 -13.59 3.92
CA LEU A 7 4.00 -13.81 2.66
C LEU A 7 3.86 -12.59 1.75
N TYR A 8 4.59 -11.52 2.06
CA TYR A 8 4.53 -10.28 1.28
C TYR A 8 5.32 -10.38 -0.03
N GLY A 9 4.68 -10.09 -1.16
CA GLY A 9 5.32 -10.15 -2.49
C GLY A 9 5.70 -11.56 -2.94
N HIS A 10 5.17 -12.60 -2.29
CA HIS A 10 5.42 -13.98 -2.68
C HIS A 10 4.97 -14.22 -4.13
N GLY A 11 5.79 -14.98 -4.88
CA GLY A 11 5.56 -15.24 -6.31
C GLY A 11 6.12 -14.19 -7.28
N HIS A 12 6.58 -13.01 -6.83
CA HIS A 12 7.09 -11.97 -7.73
C HIS A 12 8.44 -12.35 -8.41
N ALA A 13 9.32 -13.05 -7.69
CA ALA A 13 10.68 -13.36 -8.16
C ALA A 13 10.87 -14.83 -8.61
N GLY A 14 9.80 -15.63 -8.67
CA GLY A 14 9.87 -17.03 -9.13
C GLY A 14 10.70 -17.98 -8.26
N VAL A 15 10.91 -17.66 -6.98
CA VAL A 15 11.67 -18.49 -6.04
C VAL A 15 10.87 -19.76 -5.71
N ASP A 16 11.58 -20.89 -5.67
CA ASP A 16 11.00 -22.19 -5.36
C ASP A 16 10.42 -22.28 -3.94
N LEU A 17 9.35 -23.06 -3.78
CA LEU A 17 8.64 -23.22 -2.51
C LEU A 17 9.54 -23.82 -1.41
N SER A 18 10.64 -24.48 -1.77
CA SER A 18 11.62 -25.02 -0.82
C SER A 18 12.23 -23.96 0.11
N ALA A 19 12.20 -22.68 -0.26
CA ALA A 19 12.58 -21.57 0.63
C ALA A 19 11.75 -21.52 1.92
N MET A 20 10.55 -22.11 1.92
CA MET A 20 9.67 -22.18 3.09
C MET A 20 9.92 -23.39 4.00
N ASN A 21 10.76 -24.35 3.60
CA ASN A 21 10.96 -25.61 4.34
C ASN A 21 11.48 -25.42 5.77
N GLN A 22 12.15 -24.30 6.04
CA GLN A 22 12.71 -23.97 7.36
C GLN A 22 11.65 -23.35 8.30
N LEU A 23 10.47 -22.99 7.80
CA LEU A 23 9.38 -22.42 8.59
C LEU A 23 8.44 -23.53 9.05
N GLN A 24 8.69 -24.09 10.24
CA GLN A 24 7.88 -25.15 10.82
C GLN A 24 7.15 -24.66 12.08
N PHE A 25 5.83 -24.69 12.04
CA PHE A 25 4.94 -24.38 13.16
C PHE A 25 3.97 -25.54 13.37
N LEU A 26 3.54 -25.77 14.61
CA LEU A 26 2.53 -26.78 14.93
C LEU A 26 1.14 -26.37 14.38
N GLU A 27 0.84 -25.07 14.41
CA GLU A 27 -0.42 -24.48 13.94
C GLU A 27 -0.13 -23.11 13.30
N PRO A 28 0.29 -23.06 12.02
CA PRO A 28 0.55 -21.79 11.36
C PRO A 28 -0.74 -21.10 10.93
N THR A 29 -0.82 -19.77 11.13
CA THR A 29 -1.73 -18.90 10.38
C THR A 29 -0.96 -18.31 9.21
N LEU A 30 -1.31 -18.70 7.98
CA LEU A 30 -0.68 -18.18 6.77
C LEU A 30 -1.50 -17.01 6.20
N VAL A 31 -0.88 -15.85 6.06
CA VAL A 31 -1.48 -14.69 5.38
C VAL A 31 -0.68 -14.44 4.12
N SER A 32 -1.29 -14.74 2.97
CA SER A 32 -0.66 -14.63 1.66
C SER A 32 -1.39 -13.60 0.79
N PRO A 33 -1.12 -12.29 0.97
CA PRO A 33 -1.78 -11.28 0.16
C PRO A 33 -1.37 -11.47 -1.31
N VAL A 34 -2.36 -11.70 -2.16
CA VAL A 34 -2.21 -11.76 -3.61
C VAL A 34 -2.57 -10.39 -4.19
N GLY A 35 -1.65 -9.78 -4.96
CA GLY A 35 -1.88 -8.45 -5.53
C GLY A 35 -0.61 -7.68 -5.90
N ALA A 36 0.26 -8.26 -6.74
CA ALA A 36 1.39 -7.56 -7.36
C ALA A 36 1.31 -7.58 -8.90
N SER A 37 0.11 -7.83 -9.47
CA SER A 37 -0.09 -8.00 -10.91
C SER A 37 -0.28 -6.66 -11.63
N GLY A 38 0.81 -5.90 -11.72
CA GLY A 38 0.90 -4.76 -12.64
C GLY A 38 1.96 -5.04 -13.70
N GLY A 39 1.65 -4.75 -14.97
CA GLY A 39 2.68 -4.62 -15.99
C GLY A 39 3.54 -3.38 -15.76
N TRP A 40 4.58 -3.25 -16.59
CA TRP A 40 5.42 -2.05 -16.65
C TRP A 40 5.28 -1.43 -18.04
N GLU A 41 5.23 -0.10 -18.11
CA GLU A 41 5.33 0.62 -19.36
C GLU A 41 6.77 0.56 -19.90
N ALA A 42 6.98 0.92 -21.17
CA ALA A 42 8.31 0.90 -21.79
C ALA A 42 9.34 1.80 -21.09
N ASP A 43 8.87 2.80 -20.32
CA ASP A 43 9.71 3.71 -19.52
C ASP A 43 9.97 3.22 -18.08
N GLY A 44 9.55 1.99 -17.76
CA GLY A 44 9.76 1.39 -16.45
C GLY A 44 8.81 1.87 -15.36
N ARG A 45 7.76 2.63 -15.68
CA ARG A 45 6.71 2.95 -14.70
C ARG A 45 5.70 1.81 -14.56
N PRO A 46 5.10 1.59 -13.38
CA PRO A 46 4.03 0.60 -13.23
C PRO A 46 2.81 0.98 -14.08
N THR A 47 2.28 0.04 -14.87
CA THR A 47 1.10 0.27 -15.73
C THR A 47 -0.11 0.77 -14.93
N THR A 48 -0.33 0.25 -13.72
CA THR A 48 -1.43 0.72 -12.85
C THR A 48 -1.26 2.18 -12.46
N TYR A 49 -0.03 2.61 -12.17
CA TYR A 49 0.26 4.02 -11.86
C TYR A 49 -0.04 4.91 -13.08
N VAL A 50 0.44 4.53 -14.27
CA VAL A 50 0.24 5.32 -15.50
C VAL A 50 -1.23 5.41 -15.88
N ARG A 51 -2.00 4.32 -15.74
CA ARG A 51 -3.45 4.34 -15.97
C ARG A 51 -4.17 5.24 -14.97
N ALA A 52 -3.87 5.12 -13.68
CA ALA A 52 -4.48 5.95 -12.64
C ALA A 52 -4.17 7.44 -12.85
N LEU A 53 -2.91 7.79 -13.16
CA LEU A 53 -2.50 9.15 -13.46
C LEU A 53 -3.29 9.74 -14.64
N ARG A 54 -3.42 8.98 -15.75
CA ARG A 54 -4.19 9.43 -16.93
C ARG A 54 -5.67 9.70 -16.62
N LEU A 55 -6.28 8.93 -15.72
CA LEU A 55 -7.67 9.17 -15.31
C LEU A 55 -7.80 10.50 -14.56
N ILE A 56 -6.82 10.82 -13.71
CA ILE A 56 -6.76 12.08 -12.97
C ILE A 56 -6.50 13.25 -13.93
N GLU A 57 -5.48 13.15 -14.79
CA GLU A 57 -5.11 14.20 -15.76
C GLU A 57 -6.25 14.54 -16.73
N ARG A 58 -7.10 13.56 -17.06
CA ARG A 58 -8.27 13.74 -17.93
C ARG A 58 -9.51 14.25 -17.17
N GLY A 59 -9.42 14.44 -15.86
CA GLY A 59 -10.56 14.83 -15.02
C GLY A 59 -11.65 13.77 -14.90
N GLN A 60 -11.35 12.51 -15.26
CA GLN A 60 -12.31 11.40 -15.14
C GLN A 60 -12.39 10.88 -13.70
N VAL A 61 -11.36 11.14 -12.89
CA VAL A 61 -11.32 10.83 -11.46
C VAL A 61 -10.80 12.05 -10.71
N ASP A 62 -11.60 12.54 -9.75
CA ASP A 62 -11.16 13.54 -8.78
C ASP A 62 -10.67 12.86 -7.51
N VAL A 63 -9.38 13.00 -7.21
CA VAL A 63 -8.77 12.55 -5.96
C VAL A 63 -8.59 13.69 -4.96
N GLY A 64 -8.74 14.94 -5.39
CA GLY A 64 -8.57 16.12 -4.56
C GLY A 64 -9.60 16.18 -3.44
N SER A 65 -10.85 15.79 -3.73
CA SER A 65 -11.93 15.67 -2.75
C SER A 65 -11.69 14.64 -1.64
N LEU A 66 -10.77 13.68 -1.85
CA LEU A 66 -10.37 12.74 -0.80
C LEU A 66 -9.42 13.37 0.22
N ILE A 67 -8.74 14.47 -0.15
CA ILE A 67 -7.78 15.17 0.71
C ILE A 67 -8.52 16.14 1.63
N THR A 68 -8.90 15.63 2.79
CA THR A 68 -9.61 16.39 3.83
C THR A 68 -8.68 17.20 4.75
N HIS A 69 -7.43 16.75 4.94
CA HIS A 69 -6.49 17.34 5.88
C HIS A 69 -5.13 17.59 5.21
N ARG A 70 -4.59 18.80 5.38
CA ARG A 70 -3.30 19.21 4.81
C ARG A 70 -2.40 19.68 5.93
N TYR A 71 -1.23 19.06 6.03
CA TYR A 71 -0.24 19.35 7.07
C TYR A 71 0.95 20.11 6.45
N PRO A 72 1.36 21.25 7.01
CA PRO A 72 2.39 22.10 6.42
C PRO A 72 3.83 21.66 6.76
N SER A 73 4.01 20.64 7.60
CA SER A 73 5.32 20.16 8.04
C SER A 73 5.29 18.68 8.37
N LEU A 74 6.46 18.02 8.23
CA LEU A 74 6.68 16.66 8.73
C LEU A 74 6.48 16.55 10.26
N ASP A 75 6.69 17.64 11.00
CA ASP A 75 6.48 17.67 12.46
C ASP A 75 4.99 17.44 12.85
N SER A 76 4.07 17.65 11.90
CA SER A 76 2.65 17.39 12.11
C SER A 76 2.26 15.92 11.92
N VAL A 77 3.14 15.09 11.35
CA VAL A 77 2.87 13.68 11.04
C VAL A 77 2.54 12.86 12.30
N PRO A 78 3.26 12.97 13.43
CA PRO A 78 2.92 12.23 14.64
C PRO A 78 1.49 12.52 15.12
N ARG A 79 1.06 13.79 15.09
CA ARG A 79 -0.30 14.19 15.46
C ARG A 79 -1.34 13.62 14.48
N ALA A 80 -1.05 13.68 13.18
CA ALA A 80 -1.92 13.14 12.14
C ALA A 80 -2.24 11.65 12.40
N PHE A 81 -1.21 10.86 12.73
CA PHE A 81 -1.33 9.43 13.03
C PHE A 81 -1.85 9.13 14.43
N ALA A 82 -1.62 9.97 15.44
CA ALA A 82 -2.04 9.70 16.80
C ALA A 82 -3.49 10.11 17.09
N ALA A 83 -4.00 11.15 16.43
CA ALA A 83 -5.28 11.76 16.79
C ALA A 83 -6.14 12.15 15.58
N ASP A 84 -5.62 13.00 14.68
CA ASP A 84 -6.48 13.67 13.69
C ASP A 84 -7.19 12.67 12.74
N HIS A 85 -6.59 11.50 12.48
CA HIS A 85 -7.19 10.45 11.65
C HIS A 85 -8.50 9.85 12.19
N GLY A 86 -8.79 10.02 13.49
CA GLY A 86 -10.03 9.56 14.13
C GLY A 86 -11.20 10.54 13.98
N GLY A 87 -10.99 11.71 13.37
CA GLY A 87 -12.01 12.73 13.21
C GLY A 87 -13.16 12.28 12.29
N PRO A 88 -14.42 12.68 12.56
CA PRO A 88 -15.59 12.25 11.77
C PRO A 88 -15.56 12.71 10.31
N ASN A 89 -14.78 13.76 10.00
CA ASN A 89 -14.62 14.30 8.65
C ASN A 89 -13.27 13.92 8.01
N TYR A 90 -12.52 12.99 8.63
CA TYR A 90 -11.21 12.60 8.13
C TYR A 90 -11.36 11.49 7.07
N VAL A 91 -10.91 11.79 5.85
CA VAL A 91 -10.79 10.80 4.76
C VAL A 91 -9.31 10.52 4.50
N LYS A 92 -8.56 11.56 4.13
CA LYS A 92 -7.11 11.47 3.90
C LYS A 92 -6.40 12.73 4.35
N GLY A 93 -5.27 12.53 5.03
CA GLY A 93 -4.28 13.54 5.34
C GLY A 93 -3.09 13.48 4.39
N VAL A 94 -2.58 14.65 3.97
CA VAL A 94 -1.34 14.78 3.18
C VAL A 94 -0.43 15.82 3.80
N VAL A 95 0.88 15.57 3.76
CA VAL A 95 1.88 16.61 4.06
C VAL A 95 2.17 17.37 2.77
N THR A 96 2.19 18.68 2.84
CA THR A 96 2.61 19.57 1.74
C THR A 96 3.75 20.42 2.27
N LEU A 97 4.94 20.24 1.67
CA LEU A 97 6.18 20.94 2.02
C LEU A 97 6.46 22.10 1.07
#